data_AF-A0A955AC79-F1
#
_entry.id   AF-A0A955AC79-F1
#
_cell.length_a   1.000
_cell.length_b   1.000
_cell.length_c   1.000
_cell.angle_alpha   90.00
_cell.angle_beta   90.00
_cell.angle_gamma   90.00
#
_symmetry.space_group_name_H-M   'P 1'
#
loop_
_entity.id
_entity.type
_entity.pdbx_description
1 polymer ?
#
loop_
_entity_poly.entity_id
_entity_poly.type
_entity_poly.pdbx_seq_one_letter_code
_entity_poly.pdbx_strand_id
1 'polypeptide(L)'
;MFQLARWLVRHLNDPALVIWVAERGSQLQDRWPWLIEHELDRIARLEREGKTSELDEIRAQAPNAIPGPLMRAVWRLLLTGRVRSPGRDLDLYRWKDRLTREGLTTTLRLELRQLLEPKVVLKKPFRWVADEQSADQPTRIRQLVDWELVLTADHVRSSLRDLADDSWRAGLPALIDDFQQLLRDALDLLNELGEADDRSDRSHWDLPSISPHWQNRGFRDWATLIELLRDAWLAIQKTDPQRASRIASGWFDLPYPTFKRLALFAASQDDCISPEQWVEWFVAEEAWWLWSVDTRRETMRLLVQQGAMLSPQLRATLEAAIVTGPPRKMYRDDLESEAWQSLVDHQVWLRLAKLREGGGQLGDVASQRIDNLSVVNPEWRLASNEQDEFSHWMSGTGDPDYEASRDVDLAPRKRSDLVNWLKQPPPERHSFYEDTWPATCRTRFFHSLLALCDLAQEGLWPAGRWREALQVWSEEGLVARSWRFAAPLVQRMPDEVMQENAHSVTWWMEAVSKSIERHEAILLELCRRVLALPLEASTDISQDGEATRRPVGEAINHPIGHCTQALLNLWFKREPNDNDA
;
A
#
# COMPACT_ATOMS: atom_id res chain seq x y z
N MET A 1 38.11 -11.57 16.87
CA MET A 1 37.16 -10.69 16.16
C MET A 1 37.84 -9.56 15.39
N PHE A 2 38.84 -8.85 15.92
CA PHE A 2 39.50 -7.72 15.21
C PHE A 2 40.05 -8.04 13.80
N GLN A 3 40.70 -9.19 13.61
CA GLN A 3 41.22 -9.56 12.28
C GLN A 3 40.11 -9.85 11.26
N LEU A 4 38.97 -10.38 11.72
CA LEU A 4 37.79 -10.55 10.88
C LEU A 4 37.21 -9.19 10.49
N ALA A 5 37.10 -8.24 11.42
CA ALA A 5 36.65 -6.87 11.12
C ALA A 5 37.56 -6.17 10.09
N ARG A 6 38.89 -6.33 10.20
CA ARG A 6 39.85 -5.84 9.20
C ARG A 6 39.66 -6.48 7.83
N TRP A 7 39.31 -7.77 7.79
CA TRP A 7 39.02 -8.46 6.55
C TRP A 7 37.69 -7.97 5.94
N LEU A 8 36.63 -7.82 6.74
CA LEU A 8 35.30 -7.37 6.29
C LEU A 8 35.33 -5.96 5.66
N VAL A 9 36.17 -5.07 6.17
CA VAL A 9 36.38 -3.72 5.60
C VAL A 9 36.92 -3.76 4.16
N ARG A 10 37.42 -4.91 3.67
CA ARG A 10 37.80 -5.09 2.25
C ARG A 10 36.61 -5.39 1.33
N HIS A 11 35.38 -5.40 1.86
CA HIS A 11 34.16 -5.73 1.14
C HIS A 11 33.08 -4.64 1.30
N LEU A 12 33.46 -3.39 1.57
CA LEU A 12 32.50 -2.30 1.81
C LEU A 12 31.61 -1.98 0.59
N ASN A 13 32.00 -2.34 -0.62
CA ASN A 13 31.14 -2.18 -1.80
C ASN A 13 30.16 -3.34 -2.03
N ASP A 14 30.18 -4.38 -1.18
CA ASP A 14 29.29 -5.53 -1.28
C ASP A 14 28.00 -5.29 -0.47
N PRO A 15 26.82 -5.20 -1.10
CA PRO A 15 25.55 -5.02 -0.40
C PRO A 15 25.22 -6.15 0.58
N ALA A 16 25.69 -7.38 0.31
CA ALA A 16 25.43 -8.51 1.20
C ALA A 16 26.04 -8.29 2.59
N LEU A 17 27.17 -7.58 2.67
CA LEU A 17 27.82 -7.28 3.94
C LEU A 17 26.97 -6.35 4.80
N VAL A 18 26.44 -5.26 4.24
CA VAL A 18 25.68 -4.28 5.02
C VAL A 18 24.32 -4.84 5.45
N ILE A 19 23.68 -5.64 4.59
CA ILE A 19 22.45 -6.37 4.93
C ILE A 19 22.71 -7.35 6.08
N TRP A 20 23.80 -8.12 6.02
CA TRP A 20 24.18 -9.05 7.08
C TRP A 20 24.42 -8.35 8.43
N VAL A 21 24.99 -7.13 8.42
CA VAL A 21 25.13 -6.32 9.64
C VAL A 21 23.76 -5.88 10.15
N ALA A 22 22.88 -5.42 9.26
CA ALA A 22 21.54 -4.96 9.62
C ALA A 22 20.69 -6.09 10.26
N GLU A 23 20.71 -7.29 9.65
CA GLU A 23 20.03 -8.48 10.16
C GLU A 23 20.52 -8.90 11.56
N ARG A 24 21.76 -8.56 11.92
CA ARG A 24 22.37 -8.89 13.24
C ARG A 24 22.19 -7.79 14.28
N GLY A 25 21.17 -6.97 14.14
CA GLY A 25 20.82 -5.96 15.13
C GLY A 25 21.42 -4.58 14.84
N SER A 26 22.05 -4.35 13.68
CA SER A 26 22.59 -3.05 13.26
C SER A 26 23.60 -2.44 14.26
N GLN A 27 24.10 -3.23 15.22
CA GLN A 27 25.05 -2.82 16.24
C GLN A 27 26.40 -3.41 15.93
N LEU A 28 27.26 -2.59 15.36
CA LEU A 28 28.68 -2.90 15.17
C LEU A 28 29.37 -2.82 16.55
N GLN A 29 29.83 -3.95 17.08
CA GLN A 29 30.52 -3.99 18.38
C GLN A 29 31.90 -3.30 18.34
N ASP A 30 32.25 -2.64 19.44
CA ASP A 30 33.58 -2.12 19.79
C ASP A 30 34.24 -1.21 18.71
N ARG A 31 35.40 -1.64 18.20
CA ARG A 31 36.28 -0.89 17.30
C ARG A 31 35.88 -1.00 15.82
N TRP A 32 34.85 -1.77 15.49
CA TRP A 32 34.49 -1.99 14.09
C TRP A 32 33.91 -0.76 13.37
N PRO A 33 33.00 0.05 13.97
CA PRO A 33 32.57 1.33 13.37
C PRO A 33 33.76 2.20 13.01
N TRP A 34 34.71 2.33 13.94
CA TRP A 34 35.94 3.11 13.75
C TRP A 34 36.79 2.59 12.59
N LEU A 35 36.89 1.27 12.38
CA LEU A 35 37.60 0.70 11.24
C LEU A 35 36.93 1.01 9.91
N ILE A 36 35.59 0.99 9.86
CA ILE A 36 34.83 1.34 8.66
C ILE A 36 35.01 2.84 8.36
N GLU A 37 34.80 3.70 9.36
CA GLU A 37 35.01 5.16 9.23
C GLU A 37 36.42 5.49 8.78
N HIS A 38 37.44 4.91 9.43
CA HIS A 38 38.83 5.13 9.06
C HIS A 38 39.13 4.72 7.62
N GLU A 39 38.59 3.59 7.14
CA GLU A 39 38.82 3.18 5.75
C GLU A 39 38.06 4.06 4.76
N LEU A 40 36.82 4.46 5.07
CA LEU A 40 36.06 5.42 4.25
C LEU A 40 36.81 6.76 4.14
N ASP A 41 37.37 7.27 5.24
CA ASP A 41 38.16 8.49 5.27
C ASP A 41 39.48 8.35 4.51
N ARG A 42 40.16 7.20 4.65
CA ARG A 42 41.36 6.88 3.89
C ARG A 42 41.08 6.91 2.38
N ILE A 43 40.01 6.25 1.94
CA ILE A 43 39.60 6.21 0.54
C ILE A 43 39.26 7.61 0.04
N ALA A 44 38.43 8.36 0.78
CA ALA A 44 38.04 9.72 0.41
C ALA A 44 39.24 10.67 0.30
N ARG A 45 40.25 10.51 1.18
CA ARG A 45 41.51 11.26 1.10
C ARG A 45 42.30 10.91 -0.16
N LEU A 46 42.46 9.63 -0.49
CA LEU A 46 43.16 9.19 -1.70
C LEU A 46 42.49 9.69 -2.98
N GLU A 47 41.16 9.68 -3.03
CA GLU A 47 40.37 10.25 -4.13
C GLU A 47 40.60 11.76 -4.27
N ARG A 48 40.57 12.50 -3.16
CA ARG A 48 40.80 13.95 -3.14
C ARG A 48 42.22 14.33 -3.56
N GLU A 49 43.20 13.51 -3.17
CA GLU A 49 44.61 13.69 -3.53
C GLU A 49 44.95 13.20 -4.94
N GLY A 50 44.00 12.60 -5.67
CA GLY A 50 44.21 12.10 -7.03
C GLY A 50 45.15 10.89 -7.12
N LYS A 51 45.29 10.12 -6.03
CA LYS A 51 46.22 8.97 -5.92
C LYS A 51 45.65 7.71 -6.56
N THR A 52 45.47 7.74 -7.89
CA THR A 52 44.86 6.65 -8.66
C THR A 52 45.61 5.33 -8.54
N SER A 53 46.95 5.33 -8.54
CA SER A 53 47.74 4.11 -8.40
C SER A 53 47.49 3.38 -7.07
N GLU A 54 47.38 4.12 -5.95
CA GLU A 54 47.08 3.52 -4.64
C GLU A 54 45.64 2.95 -4.60
N LEU A 55 44.69 3.62 -5.25
CA LEU A 55 43.30 3.14 -5.35
C LEU A 55 43.21 1.87 -6.23
N ASP A 56 43.96 1.83 -7.32
CA ASP A 56 44.01 0.67 -8.22
C ASP A 56 44.70 -0.54 -7.55
N GLU A 57 45.73 -0.31 -6.74
CA GLU A 57 46.33 -1.36 -5.90
C GLU A 57 45.32 -1.93 -4.88
N ILE A 58 44.52 -1.07 -4.24
CA ILE A 58 43.47 -1.51 -3.32
C ILE A 58 42.44 -2.37 -4.06
N ARG A 59 41.97 -1.94 -5.24
CA ARG A 59 41.02 -2.71 -6.08
C ARG A 59 41.61 -4.04 -6.55
N ALA A 60 42.89 -4.05 -6.94
CA ALA A 60 43.57 -5.27 -7.38
C ALA A 60 43.66 -6.31 -6.25
N GLN A 61 43.88 -5.86 -5.01
CA GLN A 61 43.91 -6.74 -3.84
C GLN A 61 42.51 -7.14 -3.35
N ALA A 62 41.51 -6.26 -3.50
CA ALA A 62 40.15 -6.48 -3.06
C ALA A 62 39.16 -5.68 -3.93
N PRO A 63 38.53 -6.32 -4.92
CA PRO A 63 37.64 -5.64 -5.88
C PRO A 63 36.50 -4.84 -5.24
N ASN A 64 35.99 -5.30 -4.09
CA ASN A 64 34.88 -4.68 -3.35
C ASN A 64 35.34 -3.78 -2.18
N ALA A 65 36.63 -3.44 -2.06
CA ALA A 65 37.11 -2.63 -0.95
C ALA A 65 36.70 -1.15 -1.04
N ILE A 66 36.52 -0.63 -2.25
CA ILE A 66 36.21 0.78 -2.48
C ILE A 66 34.70 0.91 -2.74
N PRO A 67 33.91 1.39 -1.77
CA PRO A 67 32.48 1.58 -1.96
C PRO A 67 32.21 2.75 -2.92
N GLY A 68 31.28 2.55 -3.84
CA GLY A 68 30.73 3.63 -4.67
C GLY A 68 29.88 4.62 -3.84
N PRO A 69 29.46 5.76 -4.42
CA PRO A 69 28.72 6.80 -3.70
C PRO A 69 27.47 6.28 -2.98
N LEU A 70 26.71 5.39 -3.64
CA LEU A 70 25.50 4.80 -3.09
C LEU A 70 25.78 3.90 -1.86
N MET A 71 26.78 3.03 -1.95
CA MET A 71 27.18 2.19 -0.81
C MET A 71 27.69 3.03 0.37
N ARG A 72 28.41 4.14 0.11
CA ARG A 72 28.83 5.06 1.18
C ARG A 72 27.64 5.67 1.92
N ALA A 73 26.57 6.04 1.21
CA ALA A 73 25.35 6.55 1.84
C ALA A 73 24.74 5.49 2.78
N VAL A 74 24.62 4.23 2.32
CA VAL A 74 24.11 3.14 3.16
C VAL A 74 24.98 2.90 4.40
N TRP A 75 26.31 2.93 4.26
CA TRP A 75 27.22 2.82 5.41
C TRP A 75 27.06 3.99 6.40
N ARG A 76 26.88 5.22 5.93
CA ARG A 76 26.63 6.38 6.81
C ARG A 76 25.34 6.22 7.60
N LEU A 77 24.27 5.74 6.98
CA LEU A 77 23.01 5.45 7.70
C LEU A 77 23.23 4.46 8.84
N LEU A 78 24.03 3.43 8.60
CA LEU A 78 24.36 2.44 9.62
C LEU A 78 25.23 3.03 10.75
N LEU A 79 26.31 3.73 10.40
CA LEU A 79 27.25 4.32 11.34
C LEU A 79 26.62 5.42 12.22
N THR A 80 25.67 6.16 11.68
CA THR A 80 24.93 7.21 12.40
C THR A 80 23.72 6.67 13.17
N GLY A 81 23.52 5.35 13.20
CA GLY A 81 22.44 4.72 13.95
C GLY A 81 21.04 4.96 13.37
N ARG A 82 20.94 5.26 12.07
CA ARG A 82 19.66 5.44 11.36
C ARG A 82 19.09 4.13 10.83
N VAL A 83 19.88 3.05 10.81
CA VAL A 83 19.36 1.70 10.51
C VAL A 83 18.71 1.10 11.76
N ARG A 84 17.48 0.60 11.62
CA ARG A 84 16.72 0.02 12.73
C ARG A 84 17.38 -1.27 13.24
N SER A 85 17.35 -1.45 14.56
CA SER A 85 17.81 -2.66 15.24
C SER A 85 16.60 -3.50 15.68
N PRO A 86 16.44 -4.75 15.21
CA PRO A 86 15.31 -5.62 15.60
C PRO A 86 15.20 -5.98 17.10
N GLY A 87 16.14 -5.57 17.96
CA GLY A 87 16.19 -5.97 19.37
C GLY A 87 15.77 -4.91 20.40
N ARG A 88 15.26 -3.75 19.98
CA ARG A 88 14.74 -2.73 20.91
C ARG A 88 13.22 -2.65 20.80
N ASP A 89 12.52 -3.51 21.52
CA ASP A 89 11.09 -3.36 21.81
C ASP A 89 10.91 -2.14 22.72
N LEU A 90 10.81 -0.96 22.10
CA LEU A 90 10.44 0.26 22.79
C LEU A 90 8.91 0.36 22.75
N ASP A 91 8.29 0.07 23.90
CA ASP A 91 6.86 -0.14 24.03
C ASP A 91 6.08 1.17 24.23
N LEU A 92 5.33 1.57 23.19
CA LEU A 92 4.42 2.72 23.22
C LEU A 92 3.26 2.55 24.22
N TYR A 93 2.84 1.32 24.55
CA TYR A 93 1.77 1.10 25.53
C TYR A 93 2.24 1.48 26.93
N ARG A 94 3.47 1.10 27.30
CA ARG A 94 4.07 1.53 28.58
C ARG A 94 4.22 3.05 28.67
N TRP A 95 4.57 3.70 27.57
CA TRP A 95 4.64 5.16 27.50
C TRP A 95 3.24 5.79 27.70
N LYS A 96 2.22 5.25 27.01
CA LYS A 96 0.82 5.67 27.14
C LYS A 96 0.31 5.58 28.59
N ASP A 97 0.54 4.46 29.26
CA ASP A 97 0.13 4.28 30.65
C ASP A 97 0.74 5.32 31.60
N ARG A 98 1.98 5.74 31.34
CA ARG A 98 2.66 6.77 32.13
C ARG A 98 2.12 8.15 31.81
N LEU A 99 1.82 8.46 30.55
CA LEU A 99 1.18 9.71 30.17
C LEU A 99 -0.16 9.88 30.90
N THR A 100 -1.00 8.84 30.95
CA THR A 100 -2.30 8.90 31.64
C THR A 100 -2.15 9.11 33.15
N ARG A 101 -1.11 8.54 33.78
CA ARG A 101 -0.89 8.68 35.24
C ARG A 101 -0.21 9.98 35.65
N GLU A 102 0.73 10.46 34.84
CA GLU A 102 1.68 11.53 35.22
C GLU A 102 1.47 12.83 34.42
N GLY A 103 0.71 12.80 33.32
CA GLY A 103 0.66 13.88 32.33
C GLY A 103 1.95 13.96 31.49
N LEU A 104 1.99 14.90 30.54
CA LEU A 104 3.17 15.07 29.68
C LEU A 104 4.32 15.76 30.44
N THR A 105 5.24 14.96 30.97
CA THR A 105 6.50 15.44 31.57
C THR A 105 7.58 15.62 30.51
N THR A 106 8.64 16.40 30.82
CA THR A 106 9.80 16.57 29.92
C THR A 106 10.45 15.23 29.57
N THR A 107 10.56 14.30 30.53
CA THR A 107 11.14 12.97 30.29
C THR A 107 10.25 12.12 29.37
N LEU A 108 8.92 12.19 29.54
CA LEU A 108 7.99 11.49 28.64
C LEU A 108 8.00 12.09 27.23
N ARG A 109 8.14 13.40 27.09
CA ARG A 109 8.33 14.05 25.78
C ARG A 109 9.59 13.55 25.07
N LEU A 110 10.72 13.51 25.77
CA LEU A 110 11.99 13.03 25.21
C LEU A 110 11.94 11.54 24.87
N GLU A 111 11.27 10.73 25.70
CA GLU A 111 11.04 9.31 25.44
C GLU A 111 10.15 9.11 24.20
N LEU A 112 9.07 9.88 24.05
CA LEU A 112 8.22 9.84 22.85
C LEU A 112 9.01 10.18 21.59
N ARG A 113 9.87 11.21 21.66
CA ARG A 113 10.74 11.56 20.53
C ARG A 113 11.66 10.41 20.12
N GLN A 114 12.16 9.62 21.07
CA GLN A 114 12.97 8.44 20.76
C GLN A 114 12.11 7.31 20.16
N LEU A 115 10.91 7.09 20.68
CA LEU A 115 9.94 6.11 20.16
C LEU A 115 9.55 6.39 18.72
N LEU A 116 9.40 7.68 18.38
CA LEU A 116 8.99 8.14 17.06
C LEU A 116 10.16 8.47 16.13
N GLU A 117 11.41 8.20 16.53
CA GLU A 117 12.57 8.52 15.70
C GLU A 117 12.51 7.73 14.38
N PRO A 118 12.58 8.39 13.21
CA PRO A 118 12.61 7.71 11.91
C PRO A 118 13.86 6.86 11.74
N LYS A 119 13.70 5.63 11.23
CA LYS A 119 14.76 4.66 10.97
C LYS A 119 14.53 3.97 9.62
N VAL A 120 15.59 3.34 9.12
CA VAL A 120 15.56 2.57 7.87
C VAL A 120 15.75 1.09 8.19
N VAL A 121 14.87 0.24 7.67
CA VAL A 121 15.08 -1.21 7.66
C VAL A 121 15.68 -1.59 6.31
N LEU A 122 16.86 -2.23 6.32
CA LEU A 122 17.51 -2.72 5.12
C LEU A 122 17.08 -4.17 4.84
N LYS A 123 16.76 -4.47 3.59
CA LYS A 123 16.28 -5.77 3.11
C LYS A 123 17.07 -6.18 1.87
N LYS A 124 17.05 -7.48 1.57
CA LYS A 124 17.61 -7.98 0.30
C LYS A 124 16.81 -7.39 -0.87
N PRO A 125 17.49 -6.87 -1.91
CA PRO A 125 16.80 -6.33 -3.06
C PRO A 125 15.97 -7.42 -3.74
N PHE A 126 14.75 -7.07 -4.12
CA PHE A 126 13.94 -7.88 -5.01
C PHE A 126 14.43 -7.63 -6.45
N ARG A 127 14.96 -8.66 -7.12
CA ARG A 127 15.41 -8.57 -8.51
C ARG A 127 14.51 -9.43 -9.39
N TRP A 128 13.95 -8.84 -10.43
CA TRP A 128 13.25 -9.57 -11.49
C TRP A 128 14.28 -10.24 -12.40
N VAL A 129 13.94 -11.38 -13.01
CA VAL A 129 14.87 -12.13 -13.88
C VAL A 129 15.28 -11.31 -15.11
N ALA A 130 14.44 -10.38 -15.56
CA ALA A 130 14.75 -9.43 -16.63
C ALA A 130 15.84 -8.39 -16.26
N ASP A 131 16.03 -8.08 -14.97
CA ASP A 131 17.04 -7.12 -14.50
C ASP A 131 18.45 -7.73 -14.41
N GLU A 132 18.61 -9.04 -14.60
CA GLU A 132 19.94 -9.70 -14.62
C GLU A 132 20.74 -9.37 -15.89
N GLN A 133 20.11 -8.77 -16.91
CA GLN A 133 20.73 -8.53 -18.21
C GLN A 133 21.40 -7.15 -18.36
N SER A 134 21.25 -6.22 -17.42
CA SER A 134 21.95 -4.94 -17.48
C SER A 134 23.29 -5.03 -16.74
N ALA A 135 24.39 -4.89 -17.49
CA ALA A 135 25.74 -4.77 -16.93
C ALA A 135 26.03 -3.34 -16.40
N ASP A 136 25.00 -2.51 -16.28
CA ASP A 136 25.13 -1.10 -15.93
C ASP A 136 25.36 -0.92 -14.43
N GLN A 137 26.17 0.09 -14.09
CA GLN A 137 26.40 0.44 -12.69
C GLN A 137 25.08 0.90 -12.05
N PRO A 138 24.80 0.49 -10.80
CA PRO A 138 23.58 0.88 -10.11
C PRO A 138 23.52 2.40 -9.95
N THR A 139 22.38 2.97 -10.33
CA THR A 139 22.09 4.40 -10.24
C THR A 139 21.26 4.75 -9.01
N ARG A 140 20.64 3.77 -8.35
CA ARG A 140 19.78 3.96 -7.17
C ARG A 140 20.13 3.01 -6.03
N ILE A 141 19.97 3.47 -4.78
CA ILE A 141 20.24 2.64 -3.59
C ILE A 141 19.39 1.36 -3.59
N ARG A 142 18.12 1.44 -4.01
CA ARG A 142 17.21 0.26 -4.10
C ARG A 142 17.74 -0.90 -4.97
N GLN A 143 18.61 -0.62 -5.94
CA GLN A 143 19.24 -1.67 -6.78
C GLN A 143 20.34 -2.44 -6.02
N LEU A 144 20.92 -1.80 -5.00
CA LEU A 144 21.93 -2.38 -4.11
C LEU A 144 21.26 -3.08 -2.92
N VAL A 145 20.37 -2.36 -2.22
CA VAL A 145 19.71 -2.76 -0.98
C VAL A 145 18.29 -2.23 -1.00
N ASP A 146 17.29 -3.11 -0.87
CA ASP A 146 15.92 -2.64 -0.69
C ASP A 146 15.75 -2.14 0.74
N TRP A 147 14.80 -1.23 0.96
CA TRP A 147 14.64 -0.61 2.26
C TRP A 147 13.24 -0.07 2.50
N GLU A 148 12.95 0.13 3.78
CA GLU A 148 11.71 0.73 4.24
C GLU A 148 11.98 1.77 5.33
N LEU A 149 11.37 2.95 5.19
CA LEU A 149 11.34 3.95 6.24
C LEU A 149 10.28 3.56 7.28
N VAL A 150 10.71 3.42 8.52
CA VAL A 150 9.89 3.02 9.66
C VAL A 150 10.13 3.97 10.83
N LEU A 151 9.34 3.82 11.88
CA LEU A 151 9.61 4.46 13.17
C LEU A 151 10.34 3.48 14.10
N THR A 152 10.94 4.00 15.17
CA THR A 152 11.69 3.19 16.12
C THR A 152 10.78 2.21 16.87
N ALA A 153 9.62 2.68 17.33
CA ALA A 153 8.54 1.85 17.86
C ALA A 153 7.69 1.24 16.73
N ASP A 154 7.17 0.04 16.96
CA ASP A 154 6.19 -0.59 16.07
C ASP A 154 4.77 -0.11 16.35
N HIS A 155 3.89 -0.31 15.37
CA HIS A 155 2.44 -0.15 15.55
C HIS A 155 2.06 1.24 16.09
N VAL A 156 2.80 2.28 15.69
CA VAL A 156 2.62 3.65 16.19
C VAL A 156 1.21 4.14 15.91
N ARG A 157 0.73 3.94 14.67
CA ARG A 157 -0.59 4.39 14.23
C ARG A 157 -1.69 3.80 15.10
N SER A 158 -1.72 2.49 15.32
CA SER A 158 -2.76 1.86 16.15
C SER A 158 -2.63 2.26 17.63
N SER A 159 -1.41 2.27 18.16
CA SER A 159 -1.16 2.61 19.57
C SER A 159 -1.60 4.03 19.94
N LEU A 160 -1.38 4.98 19.03
CA LEU A 160 -1.72 6.40 19.23
C LEU A 160 -3.15 6.76 18.79
N ARG A 161 -3.74 6.05 17.82
CA ARG A 161 -5.13 6.29 17.40
C ARG A 161 -6.13 6.05 18.55
N ASP A 162 -5.84 5.07 19.40
CA ASP A 162 -6.65 4.75 20.59
C ASP A 162 -6.36 5.67 21.79
N LEU A 163 -5.55 6.73 21.58
CA LEU A 163 -5.12 7.66 22.61
C LEU A 163 -6.00 8.93 22.52
N ALA A 164 -7.23 8.80 23.00
CA ALA A 164 -8.20 9.91 23.06
C ALA A 164 -8.26 10.60 24.44
N ASP A 165 -7.35 10.24 25.35
CA ASP A 165 -7.29 10.71 26.73
C ASP A 165 -7.06 12.24 26.80
N ASP A 166 -7.63 12.87 27.82
CA ASP A 166 -7.52 14.31 28.07
C ASP A 166 -6.06 14.72 28.28
N SER A 167 -5.24 13.86 28.90
CA SER A 167 -3.80 14.09 29.10
C SER A 167 -3.05 14.21 27.77
N TRP A 168 -3.43 13.45 26.76
CA TRP A 168 -2.84 13.52 25.42
C TRP A 168 -3.26 14.79 24.70
N ARG A 169 -4.57 15.08 24.69
CA ARG A 169 -5.10 16.30 24.07
C ARG A 169 -4.50 17.56 24.66
N ALA A 170 -4.30 17.59 25.98
CA ALA A 170 -3.64 18.70 26.67
C ALA A 170 -2.13 18.79 26.36
N GLY A 171 -1.46 17.67 26.12
CA GLY A 171 -0.02 17.62 25.80
C GLY A 171 0.32 17.94 24.35
N LEU A 172 -0.60 17.72 23.40
CA LEU A 172 -0.40 17.89 21.96
C LEU A 172 0.26 19.23 21.56
N PRO A 173 -0.20 20.40 22.04
CA PRO A 173 0.42 21.69 21.70
C PRO A 173 1.91 21.79 22.07
N ALA A 174 2.36 21.07 23.09
CA ALA A 174 3.75 21.06 23.54
C ALA A 174 4.66 20.14 22.71
N LEU A 175 4.08 19.31 21.83
CA LEU A 175 4.80 18.34 20.98
C LEU A 175 4.99 18.82 19.54
N ILE A 176 4.45 20.00 19.18
CA ILE A 176 4.48 20.51 17.80
C ILE A 176 5.88 20.56 17.20
N ASP A 177 6.87 21.07 17.94
CA ASP A 177 8.24 21.24 17.45
C ASP A 177 8.94 19.87 17.32
N ASP A 178 8.65 18.93 18.22
CA ASP A 178 9.20 17.58 18.15
C ASP A 178 8.62 16.81 16.95
N PHE A 179 7.31 16.87 16.72
CA PHE A 179 6.68 16.21 15.56
C PHE A 179 7.15 16.82 14.25
N GLN A 180 7.30 18.15 14.17
CA GLN A 180 7.84 18.81 12.98
C GLN A 180 9.28 18.36 12.71
N GLN A 181 10.13 18.29 13.74
CA GLN A 181 11.50 17.84 13.58
C GLN A 181 11.57 16.37 13.16
N LEU A 182 10.76 15.50 13.77
CA LEU A 182 10.71 14.08 13.39
C LEU A 182 10.24 13.89 11.95
N LEU A 183 9.22 14.64 11.51
CA LEU A 183 8.75 14.59 10.12
C LEU A 183 9.84 15.09 9.16
N ARG A 184 10.55 16.17 9.52
CA ARG A 184 11.68 16.64 8.72
C ARG A 184 12.79 15.61 8.64
N ASP A 185 13.17 15.00 9.77
CA ASP A 185 14.19 13.93 9.80
C ASP A 185 13.78 12.75 8.91
N ALA A 186 12.49 12.39 8.87
CA ALA A 186 11.97 11.34 7.99
C ALA A 186 12.13 11.69 6.50
N LEU A 187 11.77 12.92 6.12
CA LEU A 187 11.87 13.40 4.73
C LEU A 187 13.33 13.60 4.30
N ASP A 188 14.19 14.09 5.20
CA ASP A 188 15.64 14.20 4.97
C ASP A 188 16.25 12.81 4.70
N LEU A 189 15.83 11.77 5.42
CA LEU A 189 16.25 10.38 5.15
C LEU A 189 15.75 9.87 3.80
N LEU A 190 14.50 10.17 3.41
CA LEU A 190 13.98 9.82 2.08
C LEU A 190 14.78 10.51 0.97
N ASN A 191 15.18 11.76 1.18
CA ASN A 191 16.02 12.51 0.24
C ASN A 191 17.44 11.92 0.15
N GLU A 192 18.09 11.59 1.27
CA GLU A 192 19.36 10.85 1.30
C GLU A 192 19.27 9.51 0.55
N LEU A 193 18.10 8.86 0.58
CA LEU A 193 17.83 7.60 -0.10
C LEU A 193 17.38 7.76 -1.57
N GLY A 194 17.21 9.00 -2.05
CA GLY A 194 16.82 9.33 -3.42
C GLY A 194 15.33 9.14 -3.74
N GLU A 195 14.45 9.15 -2.74
CA GLU A 195 12.99 9.01 -2.90
C GLU A 195 12.21 10.28 -2.53
N ALA A 196 12.90 11.36 -2.14
CA ALA A 196 12.29 12.67 -1.93
C ALA A 196 13.22 13.78 -2.42
N ASP A 197 12.63 14.92 -2.80
CA ASP A 197 13.27 16.19 -3.10
C ASP A 197 12.30 17.35 -2.80
N ASP A 198 12.68 18.58 -3.18
CA ASP A 198 11.87 19.77 -2.92
C ASP A 198 10.49 19.78 -3.62
N ARG A 199 10.29 18.92 -4.62
CA ARG A 199 9.11 18.86 -5.49
C ARG A 199 8.33 17.55 -5.42
N SER A 200 8.90 16.46 -4.92
CA SER A 200 8.22 15.18 -4.73
C SER A 200 8.74 14.44 -3.51
N ASP A 201 7.86 13.90 -2.67
CA ASP A 201 8.26 13.13 -1.47
C ASP A 201 7.37 11.91 -1.17
N ARG A 202 6.52 11.52 -2.14
CA ARG A 202 5.55 10.40 -2.06
C ARG A 202 4.55 10.51 -0.91
N SER A 203 4.52 11.61 -0.14
CA SER A 203 3.60 11.75 0.99
C SER A 203 2.14 11.68 0.56
N HIS A 204 1.81 12.18 -0.63
CA HIS A 204 0.47 12.13 -1.20
C HIS A 204 0.02 10.70 -1.53
N TRP A 205 0.98 9.79 -1.69
CA TRP A 205 0.72 8.37 -1.87
C TRP A 205 0.50 7.68 -0.52
N ASP A 206 1.43 7.89 0.41
CA ASP A 206 1.45 7.22 1.71
C ASP A 206 0.37 7.72 2.69
N LEU A 207 0.02 9.01 2.62
CA LEU A 207 -1.11 9.63 3.30
C LEU A 207 -1.92 10.47 2.31
N PRO A 208 -2.95 9.91 1.65
CA PRO A 208 -3.66 10.58 0.56
C PRO A 208 -4.34 11.90 0.91
N SER A 209 -4.78 12.08 2.17
CA SER A 209 -5.30 13.35 2.64
C SER A 209 -4.72 13.74 4.00
N ILE A 210 -4.33 15.01 4.14
CA ILE A 210 -3.97 15.56 5.45
C ILE A 210 -5.21 15.55 6.36
N SER A 211 -6.38 15.96 5.87
CA SER A 211 -7.64 15.79 6.61
C SER A 211 -7.93 14.31 6.87
N PRO A 212 -8.58 13.96 8.00
CA PRO A 212 -9.06 12.60 8.22
C PRO A 212 -9.95 12.13 7.06
N HIS A 213 -9.54 11.05 6.40
CA HIS A 213 -10.27 10.46 5.29
C HIS A 213 -10.09 8.94 5.28
N TRP A 214 -11.09 8.20 4.78
CA TRP A 214 -11.03 6.73 4.76
C TRP A 214 -9.98 6.17 3.78
N GLN A 215 -9.58 6.95 2.77
CA GLN A 215 -8.43 6.65 1.91
C GLN A 215 -7.09 6.64 2.67
N ASN A 216 -7.01 7.20 3.89
CA ASN A 216 -5.80 7.15 4.72
C ASN A 216 -5.65 5.77 5.38
N ARG A 217 -5.24 4.78 4.58
CA ARG A 217 -5.13 3.36 4.99
C ARG A 217 -4.05 3.12 6.04
N GLY A 218 -3.02 3.97 6.08
CA GLY A 218 -1.93 3.85 7.05
C GLY A 218 -0.99 2.68 6.79
N PHE A 219 -0.72 2.37 5.52
CA PHE A 219 0.20 1.29 5.14
C PHE A 219 1.66 1.60 5.49
N ARG A 220 2.01 2.88 5.68
CA ARG A 220 3.36 3.32 6.03
C ARG A 220 3.34 4.00 7.39
N ASP A 221 4.05 3.40 8.35
CA ASP A 221 4.06 3.89 9.73
C ASP A 221 4.60 5.33 9.86
N TRP A 222 5.59 5.71 9.05
CA TRP A 222 6.20 7.04 9.09
C TRP A 222 5.19 8.17 8.81
N ALA A 223 4.18 7.91 8.00
CA ALA A 223 3.14 8.89 7.65
C ALA A 223 2.31 9.33 8.87
N THR A 224 2.33 8.54 9.95
CA THR A 224 1.72 8.91 11.25
C THR A 224 2.32 10.21 11.79
N LEU A 225 3.58 10.54 11.49
CA LEU A 225 4.19 11.81 11.89
C LEU A 225 3.46 13.02 11.30
N ILE A 226 2.92 12.90 10.09
CA ILE A 226 2.13 13.95 9.44
C ILE A 226 0.80 14.15 10.19
N GLU A 227 0.14 13.05 10.55
CA GLU A 227 -1.10 13.09 11.34
C GLU A 227 -0.88 13.68 12.74
N LEU A 228 0.22 13.30 13.41
CA LEU A 228 0.59 13.83 14.72
C LEU A 228 0.88 15.33 14.67
N LEU A 229 1.62 15.78 13.66
CA LEU A 229 1.91 17.20 13.45
C LEU A 229 0.63 18.00 13.19
N ARG A 230 -0.24 17.49 12.31
CA ARG A 230 -1.58 18.06 12.04
C ARG A 230 -2.39 18.16 13.33
N ASP A 231 -2.47 17.10 14.13
CA ASP A 231 -3.32 17.06 15.33
C ASP A 231 -2.78 17.98 16.43
N ALA A 232 -1.46 18.06 16.59
CA ALA A 232 -0.82 19.04 17.47
C ALA A 232 -1.12 20.47 17.03
N TRP A 233 -1.08 20.75 15.73
CA TRP A 233 -1.40 22.05 15.18
C TRP A 233 -2.88 22.42 15.35
N LEU A 234 -3.81 21.50 15.10
CA LEU A 234 -5.25 21.70 15.35
C LEU A 234 -5.53 21.97 16.83
N ALA A 235 -4.79 21.33 17.74
CA ALA A 235 -4.90 21.62 19.17
C ALA A 235 -4.42 23.04 19.50
N ILE A 236 -3.33 23.50 18.88
CA ILE A 236 -2.85 24.89 19.01
C ILE A 236 -3.89 25.86 18.45
N GLN A 237 -4.41 25.62 17.25
CA GLN A 237 -5.38 26.50 16.57
C GLN A 237 -6.59 26.82 17.47
N LYS A 238 -7.10 25.83 18.22
CA LYS A 238 -8.22 26.03 19.15
C LYS A 238 -7.91 26.97 20.32
N THR A 239 -6.64 27.10 20.70
CA THR A 239 -6.20 27.85 21.90
C THR A 239 -5.48 29.16 21.56
N ASP A 240 -4.73 29.18 20.46
CA ASP A 240 -3.90 30.28 19.98
C ASP A 240 -3.87 30.29 18.44
N PRO A 241 -4.93 30.81 17.79
CA PRO A 241 -5.03 30.88 16.33
C PRO A 241 -3.87 31.67 15.68
N GLN A 242 -3.37 32.71 16.35
CA GLN A 242 -2.26 33.53 15.81
C GLN A 242 -0.94 32.76 15.78
N ARG A 243 -0.67 31.94 16.80
CA ARG A 243 0.47 31.02 16.77
C ARG A 243 0.29 29.94 15.72
N ALA A 244 -0.90 29.34 15.61
CA ALA A 244 -1.18 28.33 14.59
C ALA A 244 -0.98 28.86 13.16
N SER A 245 -1.49 30.06 12.88
CA SER A 245 -1.30 30.76 11.60
C SER A 245 0.19 30.94 11.26
N ARG A 246 1.00 31.47 12.20
CA ARG A 246 2.46 31.62 12.00
C ARG A 246 3.17 30.30 11.72
N ILE A 247 2.80 29.22 12.42
CA ILE A 247 3.38 27.89 12.18
C ILE A 247 3.02 27.40 10.77
N ALA A 248 1.75 27.50 10.39
CA ALA A 248 1.26 27.07 9.09
C ALA A 248 1.88 27.86 7.94
N SER A 249 2.05 29.17 8.08
CA SER A 249 2.77 29.99 7.11
C SER A 249 4.22 29.52 6.95
N GLY A 250 4.92 29.23 8.06
CA GLY A 250 6.30 28.78 8.05
C GLY A 250 6.50 27.39 7.41
N TRP A 251 5.48 26.54 7.39
CA TRP A 251 5.56 25.25 6.68
C TRP A 251 5.71 25.40 5.18
N PHE A 252 5.15 26.46 4.57
CA PHE A 252 5.28 26.64 3.13
C PHE A 252 6.74 26.90 2.70
N ASP A 253 7.54 27.51 3.58
CA ASP A 253 8.96 27.80 3.37
C ASP A 253 9.89 26.61 3.62
N LEU A 254 9.42 25.56 4.30
CA LEU A 254 10.20 24.35 4.53
C LEU A 254 10.40 23.57 3.22
N PRO A 255 11.47 22.79 3.04
CA PRO A 255 11.63 21.87 1.90
C PRO A 255 10.55 20.79 1.90
N TYR A 256 10.40 20.04 0.81
CA TYR A 256 9.45 18.92 0.65
C TYR A 256 7.94 19.25 0.49
N PRO A 257 7.23 18.62 -0.46
CA PRO A 257 5.78 18.78 -0.65
C PRO A 257 4.92 18.58 0.61
N THR A 258 5.29 17.67 1.51
CA THR A 258 4.53 17.34 2.72
C THR A 258 4.18 18.58 3.54
N PHE A 259 5.13 19.50 3.72
CA PHE A 259 4.90 20.73 4.47
C PHE A 259 3.99 21.72 3.71
N LYS A 260 4.01 21.71 2.38
CA LYS A 260 3.11 22.52 1.55
C LYS A 260 1.69 21.98 1.67
N ARG A 261 1.51 20.66 1.68
CA ARG A 261 0.22 20.03 1.96
C ARG A 261 -0.31 20.43 3.33
N LEU A 262 0.52 20.40 4.37
CA LEU A 262 0.13 20.84 5.72
C LEU A 262 -0.25 22.33 5.75
N ALA A 263 0.48 23.20 5.05
CA ALA A 263 0.17 24.62 4.93
C ALA A 263 -1.15 24.87 4.17
N LEU A 264 -1.38 24.16 3.06
CA LEU A 264 -2.62 24.24 2.28
C LEU A 264 -3.82 23.69 3.05
N PHE A 265 -3.64 22.60 3.80
CA PHE A 265 -4.64 22.10 4.75
C PHE A 265 -4.96 23.16 5.81
N ALA A 266 -3.94 23.79 6.41
CA ALA A 266 -4.16 24.85 7.38
C ALA A 266 -4.90 26.05 6.77
N ALA A 267 -4.57 26.44 5.53
CA ALA A 267 -5.27 27.50 4.81
C ALA A 267 -6.73 27.16 4.50
N SER A 268 -7.07 25.87 4.41
CA SER A 268 -8.47 25.45 4.22
C SER A 268 -9.33 25.61 5.49
N GLN A 269 -8.69 25.78 6.65
CA GLN A 269 -9.38 26.04 7.92
C GLN A 269 -9.76 27.50 8.06
N ASP A 270 -10.95 27.75 8.62
CA ASP A 270 -11.50 29.10 8.81
C ASP A 270 -10.57 30.00 9.62
N ASP A 271 -10.48 31.27 9.20
CA ASP A 271 -9.73 32.36 9.83
C ASP A 271 -8.24 32.04 10.15
N CYS A 272 -7.64 31.08 9.44
CA CYS A 272 -6.27 30.65 9.73
C CYS A 272 -5.20 31.35 8.86
N ILE A 273 -5.25 31.17 7.54
CA ILE A 273 -4.35 31.80 6.56
C ILE A 273 -5.18 32.74 5.71
N SER A 274 -4.68 33.96 5.46
CA SER A 274 -5.45 34.94 4.71
C SER A 274 -5.54 34.56 3.22
N PRO A 275 -6.65 34.95 2.54
CA PRO A 275 -6.80 34.81 1.09
C PRO A 275 -5.61 35.30 0.27
N GLU A 276 -5.01 36.43 0.66
CA GLU A 276 -3.87 37.01 -0.03
C GLU A 276 -2.67 36.05 -0.02
N GLN A 277 -2.39 35.45 1.15
CA GLN A 277 -1.23 34.60 1.34
C GLN A 277 -1.35 33.26 0.60
N TRP A 278 -2.49 32.58 0.69
CA TRP A 278 -2.60 31.28 0.01
C TRP A 278 -2.80 31.41 -1.50
N VAL A 279 -3.37 32.53 -1.99
CA VAL A 279 -3.39 32.81 -3.44
C VAL A 279 -1.98 33.09 -3.95
N GLU A 280 -1.15 33.82 -3.18
CA GLU A 280 0.27 34.02 -3.50
C GLU A 280 1.00 32.68 -3.67
N TRP A 281 0.79 31.72 -2.76
CA TRP A 281 1.35 30.38 -2.86
C TRP A 281 0.97 29.63 -4.14
N PHE A 282 -0.26 29.80 -4.62
CA PHE A 282 -0.75 29.16 -5.85
C PHE A 282 -0.26 29.83 -7.14
N VAL A 283 0.14 31.10 -7.12
CA VAL A 283 0.65 31.79 -8.31
C VAL A 283 2.18 31.91 -8.34
N ALA A 284 2.84 31.62 -7.21
CA ALA A 284 4.29 31.53 -7.14
C ALA A 284 4.86 30.42 -8.04
N GLU A 285 6.12 30.58 -8.46
CA GLU A 285 6.88 29.57 -9.22
C GLU A 285 6.17 29.00 -10.46
N GLU A 286 5.55 29.87 -11.28
CA GLU A 286 4.73 29.44 -12.43
C GLU A 286 3.55 28.54 -12.02
N ALA A 287 2.95 28.85 -10.87
CA ALA A 287 1.83 28.15 -10.26
C ALA A 287 2.12 26.67 -9.92
N TRP A 288 3.35 26.34 -9.50
CA TRP A 288 3.76 24.95 -9.33
C TRP A 288 2.83 24.16 -8.39
N TRP A 289 2.49 24.71 -7.23
CA TRP A 289 1.69 24.02 -6.22
C TRP A 289 0.19 23.98 -6.50
N LEU A 290 -0.30 24.80 -7.45
CA LEU A 290 -1.67 24.72 -7.97
C LEU A 290 -1.86 23.46 -8.85
N TRP A 291 -0.79 23.02 -9.50
CA TRP A 291 -0.82 21.94 -10.50
C TRP A 291 -0.14 20.64 -10.05
N SER A 292 0.72 20.70 -9.02
CA SER A 292 1.43 19.53 -8.52
C SER A 292 0.49 18.41 -8.07
N VAL A 293 0.82 17.19 -8.45
CA VAL A 293 0.11 15.98 -8.01
C VAL A 293 0.30 15.78 -6.51
N ASP A 294 1.45 16.16 -5.97
CA ASP A 294 1.76 16.02 -4.54
C ASP A 294 0.87 16.85 -3.62
N THR A 295 0.31 17.97 -4.10
CA THR A 295 -0.59 18.84 -3.31
C THR A 295 -2.06 18.74 -3.74
N ARG A 296 -2.39 17.88 -4.72
CA ARG A 296 -3.71 17.87 -5.40
C ARG A 296 -4.88 17.88 -4.43
N ARG A 297 -4.91 16.96 -3.46
CA ARG A 297 -6.03 16.83 -2.51
C ARG A 297 -6.23 18.11 -1.72
N GLU A 298 -5.17 18.62 -1.08
CA GLU A 298 -5.23 19.82 -0.26
C GLU A 298 -5.51 21.08 -1.10
N THR A 299 -5.02 21.15 -2.34
CA THR A 299 -5.35 22.22 -3.29
C THR A 299 -6.85 22.23 -3.61
N MET A 300 -7.43 21.08 -3.97
CA MET A 300 -8.86 21.02 -4.31
C MET A 300 -9.74 21.38 -3.11
N ARG A 301 -9.39 20.88 -1.91
CA ARG A 301 -10.11 21.23 -0.68
C ARG A 301 -10.07 22.72 -0.39
N LEU A 302 -8.91 23.36 -0.55
CA LEU A 302 -8.77 24.79 -0.36
C LEU A 302 -9.64 25.59 -1.35
N LEU A 303 -9.66 25.20 -2.63
CA LEU A 303 -10.51 25.85 -3.64
C LEU A 303 -12.00 25.75 -3.28
N VAL A 304 -12.47 24.57 -2.88
CA VAL A 304 -13.87 24.34 -2.50
C VAL A 304 -14.24 25.09 -1.23
N GLN A 305 -13.37 25.09 -0.21
CA GLN A 305 -13.70 25.60 1.12
C GLN A 305 -13.53 27.11 1.25
N GLN A 306 -12.52 27.69 0.61
CA GLN A 306 -12.17 29.10 0.77
C GLN A 306 -12.36 29.93 -0.50
N GLY A 307 -12.66 29.31 -1.65
CA GLY A 307 -12.82 30.03 -2.92
C GLY A 307 -13.92 31.10 -2.91
N ALA A 308 -15.02 30.87 -2.17
CA ALA A 308 -16.11 31.83 -2.05
C ALA A 308 -15.75 33.09 -1.25
N MET A 309 -14.69 33.04 -0.43
CA MET A 309 -14.24 34.15 0.42
C MET A 309 -13.25 35.09 -0.31
N LEU A 310 -12.87 34.77 -1.55
CA LEU A 310 -11.94 35.57 -2.32
C LEU A 310 -12.53 36.94 -2.68
N SER A 311 -11.73 37.99 -2.49
CA SER A 311 -12.02 39.31 -3.06
C SER A 311 -12.01 39.24 -4.60
N PRO A 312 -12.71 40.14 -5.31
CA PRO A 312 -12.74 40.14 -6.77
C PRO A 312 -11.33 40.20 -7.41
N GLN A 313 -10.39 40.91 -6.79
CA GLN A 313 -9.02 41.03 -7.24
C GLN A 313 -8.25 39.71 -7.11
N LEU A 314 -8.27 39.10 -5.92
CA LEU A 314 -7.59 37.82 -5.67
C LEU A 314 -8.17 36.69 -6.51
N ARG A 315 -9.50 36.67 -6.66
CA ARG A 315 -10.19 35.75 -7.55
C ARG A 315 -9.70 35.89 -9.00
N ALA A 316 -9.62 37.11 -9.52
CA ALA A 316 -9.14 37.34 -10.88
C ALA A 316 -7.69 36.87 -11.07
N THR A 317 -6.83 37.08 -10.06
CA THR A 317 -5.44 36.58 -10.06
C THR A 317 -5.38 35.05 -10.11
N LEU A 318 -6.15 34.37 -9.26
CA LEU A 318 -6.19 32.90 -9.23
C LEU A 318 -6.79 32.33 -10.52
N GLU A 319 -7.90 32.89 -10.99
CA GLU A 319 -8.56 32.47 -12.24
C GLU A 319 -7.64 32.63 -13.45
N ALA A 320 -6.87 33.72 -13.53
CA ALA A 320 -5.89 33.90 -14.60
C ALA A 320 -4.82 32.79 -14.58
N ALA A 321 -4.32 32.41 -13.39
CA ALA A 321 -3.38 31.31 -13.25
C ALA A 321 -4.00 29.96 -13.66
N ILE A 322 -5.26 29.71 -13.28
CA ILE A 322 -5.98 28.49 -13.66
C ILE A 322 -6.21 28.44 -15.18
N VAL A 323 -6.68 29.52 -15.80
CA VAL A 323 -6.94 29.58 -17.25
C VAL A 323 -5.66 29.43 -18.07
N THR A 324 -4.52 29.92 -17.56
CA THR A 324 -3.20 29.73 -18.19
C THR A 324 -2.81 28.25 -18.30
N GLY A 325 -3.22 27.42 -17.33
CA GLY A 325 -2.91 26.00 -17.30
C GLY A 325 -1.55 25.68 -16.68
N PRO A 326 -1.23 24.39 -16.53
CA PRO A 326 0.00 23.94 -15.88
C PRO A 326 1.26 24.21 -16.72
N PRO A 327 2.41 24.47 -16.08
CA PRO A 327 3.66 24.70 -16.80
C PRO A 327 4.15 23.43 -17.51
N ARG A 328 4.51 23.54 -18.80
CA ARG A 328 4.89 22.41 -19.66
C ARG A 328 6.03 21.55 -19.11
N LYS A 329 6.96 22.16 -18.36
CA LYS A 329 8.14 21.52 -17.74
C LYS A 329 7.80 20.50 -16.65
N MET A 330 6.56 20.44 -16.15
CA MET A 330 6.11 19.43 -15.19
C MET A 330 5.92 18.05 -15.83
N TYR A 331 5.79 18.01 -17.16
CA TYR A 331 5.40 16.83 -17.89
C TYR A 331 6.49 16.42 -18.86
N ARG A 332 6.49 15.15 -19.27
CA ARG A 332 7.51 14.60 -20.16
C ARG A 332 7.52 15.30 -21.52
N ASP A 333 8.69 15.49 -22.10
CA ASP A 333 8.85 16.23 -23.36
C ASP A 333 8.29 15.49 -24.58
N ASP A 334 8.09 14.17 -24.48
CA ASP A 334 7.61 13.28 -25.55
C ASP A 334 6.07 13.20 -25.67
N LEU A 335 5.33 13.95 -24.85
CA LEU A 335 3.86 14.01 -24.97
C LEU A 335 3.43 14.67 -26.28
N GLU A 336 2.58 13.98 -27.04
CA GLU A 336 1.94 14.50 -28.24
C GLU A 336 1.08 15.74 -27.92
N SER A 337 1.03 16.70 -28.85
CA SER A 337 0.35 17.99 -28.65
C SER A 337 -1.13 17.86 -28.30
N GLU A 338 -1.84 16.89 -28.89
CA GLU A 338 -3.26 16.65 -28.61
C GLU A 338 -3.46 16.05 -27.22
N ALA A 339 -2.64 15.07 -26.83
CA ALA A 339 -2.66 14.49 -25.49
C ALA A 339 -2.32 15.54 -24.41
N TRP A 340 -1.35 16.42 -24.70
CA TRP A 340 -1.03 17.57 -23.84
C TRP A 340 -2.21 18.51 -23.69
N GLN A 341 -2.87 18.89 -24.79
CA GLN A 341 -3.99 19.83 -24.73
C GLN A 341 -5.19 19.22 -23.98
N SER A 342 -5.50 17.94 -24.20
CA SER A 342 -6.55 17.22 -23.47
C SER A 342 -6.27 17.17 -21.96
N LEU A 343 -5.01 16.90 -21.57
CA LEU A 343 -4.59 16.94 -20.18
C LEU A 343 -4.78 18.33 -19.57
N VAL A 344 -4.28 19.37 -20.24
CA VAL A 344 -4.43 20.76 -19.79
C VAL A 344 -5.90 21.13 -19.63
N ASP A 345 -6.72 20.84 -20.64
CA ASP A 345 -8.15 21.16 -20.65
C ASP A 345 -8.87 20.50 -19.46
N HIS A 346 -8.61 19.22 -19.20
CA HIS A 346 -9.21 18.52 -18.05
C HIS A 346 -8.71 19.08 -16.71
N GLN A 347 -7.41 19.35 -16.56
CA GLN A 347 -6.86 19.90 -15.32
C GLN A 347 -7.43 21.30 -15.03
N VAL A 348 -7.53 22.16 -16.05
CA VAL A 348 -8.13 23.50 -15.97
C VAL A 348 -9.61 23.41 -15.61
N TRP A 349 -10.37 22.57 -16.33
CA TRP A 349 -11.79 22.35 -16.05
C TRP A 349 -12.00 21.95 -14.59
N LEU A 350 -11.22 21.00 -14.08
CA LEU A 350 -11.39 20.48 -12.73
C LEU A 350 -11.23 21.57 -11.65
N ARG A 351 -10.22 22.46 -11.75
CA ARG A 351 -10.03 23.54 -10.75
C ARG A 351 -11.14 24.57 -10.82
N LEU A 352 -11.57 24.96 -12.03
CA LEU A 352 -12.68 25.89 -12.20
C LEU A 352 -14.00 25.28 -11.69
N ALA A 353 -14.21 23.99 -11.94
CA ALA A 353 -15.37 23.25 -11.45
C ALA A 353 -15.38 23.20 -9.92
N LYS A 354 -14.23 22.98 -9.28
CA LYS A 354 -14.09 22.98 -7.81
C LYS A 354 -14.30 24.35 -7.18
N LEU A 355 -13.79 25.42 -7.80
CA LEU A 355 -14.11 26.80 -7.36
C LEU A 355 -15.62 27.09 -7.43
N ARG A 356 -16.27 26.65 -8.51
CA ARG A 356 -17.72 26.79 -8.69
C ARG A 356 -18.52 25.94 -7.71
N GLU A 357 -18.07 24.72 -7.42
CA GLU A 357 -18.68 23.81 -6.42
C GLU A 357 -18.69 24.43 -5.02
N GLY A 358 -17.60 25.11 -4.64
CA GLY A 358 -17.48 25.83 -3.36
C GLY A 358 -18.39 27.05 -3.20
N GLY A 359 -19.22 27.38 -4.20
CA GLY A 359 -20.11 28.54 -4.18
C GLY A 359 -19.43 29.86 -4.58
N GLY A 360 -18.17 29.81 -5.02
CA GLY A 360 -17.48 30.98 -5.57
C GLY A 360 -18.07 31.37 -6.93
N GLN A 361 -18.49 32.63 -7.06
CA GLN A 361 -18.80 33.18 -8.39
C GLN A 361 -17.51 33.27 -9.19
N LEU A 362 -17.50 32.72 -10.42
CA LEU A 362 -16.37 32.86 -11.33
C LEU A 362 -16.44 34.19 -12.09
N GLY A 363 -15.30 34.76 -12.46
CA GLY A 363 -15.22 35.88 -13.40
C GLY A 363 -15.65 35.48 -14.82
N ASP A 364 -15.84 36.46 -15.69
CA ASP A 364 -16.40 36.24 -17.04
C ASP A 364 -15.51 35.31 -17.90
N VAL A 365 -14.19 35.52 -17.88
CA VAL A 365 -13.23 34.71 -18.65
C VAL A 365 -13.18 33.26 -18.16
N ALA A 366 -13.13 33.07 -16.84
CA ALA A 366 -13.13 31.74 -16.23
C ALA A 366 -14.45 31.01 -16.48
N SER A 367 -15.59 31.71 -16.34
CA SER A 367 -16.93 31.18 -16.63
C SER A 367 -17.04 30.73 -18.08
N GLN A 368 -16.63 31.57 -19.04
CA GLN A 368 -16.64 31.21 -20.45
C GLN A 368 -15.73 30.00 -20.73
N ARG A 369 -14.56 29.92 -20.08
CA ARG A 369 -13.62 28.81 -20.25
C ARG A 369 -14.21 27.48 -19.79
N ILE A 370 -14.74 27.41 -18.57
CA ILE A 370 -15.33 26.16 -18.05
C ILE A 370 -16.61 25.77 -18.80
N ASP A 371 -17.45 26.75 -19.21
CA ASP A 371 -18.67 26.46 -19.94
C ASP A 371 -18.36 25.89 -21.33
N ASN A 372 -17.37 26.45 -22.04
CA ASN A 372 -16.88 25.88 -23.30
C ASN A 372 -16.32 24.46 -23.12
N LEU A 373 -15.50 24.23 -22.09
CA LEU A 373 -14.93 22.91 -21.80
C LEU A 373 -16.02 21.87 -21.48
N SER A 374 -17.06 22.28 -20.75
CA SER A 374 -18.19 21.41 -20.38
C SER A 374 -19.12 21.10 -21.56
N VAL A 375 -19.24 22.02 -22.53
CA VAL A 375 -19.99 21.79 -23.78
C VAL A 375 -19.24 20.81 -24.69
N VAL A 376 -17.92 20.92 -24.78
CA VAL A 376 -17.07 20.03 -25.59
C VAL A 376 -16.96 18.64 -24.97
N ASN A 377 -17.00 18.54 -23.63
CA ASN A 377 -16.86 17.28 -22.89
C ASN A 377 -18.04 17.07 -21.91
N PRO A 378 -19.25 16.70 -22.39
CA PRO A 378 -20.46 16.56 -21.56
C PRO A 378 -20.39 15.44 -20.50
N GLU A 379 -19.43 14.53 -20.63
CA GLU A 379 -19.15 13.43 -19.71
C GLU A 379 -18.37 13.87 -18.47
N TRP A 380 -17.69 15.02 -18.51
CA TRP A 380 -16.93 15.53 -17.36
C TRP A 380 -17.88 16.01 -16.25
N ARG A 381 -17.82 15.31 -15.11
CA ARG A 381 -18.62 15.60 -13.93
C ARG A 381 -17.78 15.40 -12.68
N LEU A 382 -17.99 16.26 -11.68
CA LEU A 382 -17.37 16.08 -10.37
C LEU A 382 -17.91 14.79 -9.73
N ALA A 383 -17.03 14.05 -9.08
CA ALA A 383 -17.39 12.82 -8.39
C ALA A 383 -18.07 13.16 -7.07
N SER A 384 -19.18 12.48 -6.76
CA SER A 384 -19.93 12.72 -5.51
C SER A 384 -19.17 12.29 -4.25
N ASN A 385 -18.14 11.46 -4.41
CA ASN A 385 -17.28 10.94 -3.35
C ASN A 385 -15.92 11.64 -3.29
N GLU A 386 -15.74 12.75 -4.01
CA GLU A 386 -14.49 13.53 -4.07
C GLU A 386 -13.29 12.79 -4.69
N GLN A 387 -13.50 11.64 -5.37
CA GLN A 387 -12.42 10.86 -5.98
C GLN A 387 -11.57 11.68 -6.96
N ASP A 388 -12.17 12.65 -7.64
CA ASP A 388 -11.48 13.57 -8.55
C ASP A 388 -10.43 14.48 -7.84
N GLU A 389 -10.41 14.53 -6.52
CA GLU A 389 -9.44 15.31 -5.74
C GLU A 389 -8.17 14.53 -5.41
N PHE A 390 -8.15 13.20 -5.61
CA PHE A 390 -7.02 12.35 -5.27
C PHE A 390 -6.18 12.00 -6.51
N SER A 391 -4.88 11.75 -6.30
CA SER A 391 -4.00 11.26 -7.37
C SER A 391 -4.16 9.75 -7.62
N HIS A 392 -4.58 9.02 -6.59
CA HIS A 392 -4.94 7.61 -6.63
C HIS A 392 -6.14 7.36 -5.71
N TRP A 393 -6.88 6.30 -5.98
CA TRP A 393 -8.08 5.95 -5.23
C TRP A 393 -8.16 4.44 -5.05
N MET A 394 -8.30 4.01 -3.81
CA MET A 394 -8.41 2.60 -3.45
C MET A 394 -9.85 2.30 -3.04
N SER A 395 -10.51 1.41 -3.79
CA SER A 395 -11.84 0.91 -3.47
C SER A 395 -11.84 -0.62 -3.49
N GLY A 396 -12.43 -1.24 -2.47
CA GLY A 396 -12.57 -2.67 -2.31
C GLY A 396 -13.66 -3.01 -1.27
N THR A 397 -13.88 -4.30 -1.04
CA THR A 397 -14.93 -4.79 -0.13
C THR A 397 -14.85 -4.14 1.26
N GLY A 398 -15.98 -3.66 1.77
CA GLY A 398 -16.06 -2.91 3.03
C GLY A 398 -15.84 -1.40 2.90
N ASP A 399 -15.47 -0.88 1.74
CA ASP A 399 -15.34 0.56 1.51
C ASP A 399 -16.69 1.22 1.19
N PRO A 400 -16.93 2.47 1.62
CA PRO A 400 -18.23 3.11 1.45
C PRO A 400 -18.70 3.20 -0.01
N ASP A 401 -17.78 3.42 -0.94
CA ASP A 401 -18.08 3.55 -2.37
C ASP A 401 -18.29 2.20 -3.07
N TYR A 402 -17.51 1.19 -2.68
CA TYR A 402 -17.69 -0.19 -3.11
C TYR A 402 -19.04 -0.72 -2.64
N GLU A 403 -19.37 -0.58 -1.36
CA GLU A 403 -20.66 -1.03 -0.82
C GLU A 403 -21.84 -0.31 -1.47
N ALA A 404 -21.68 0.98 -1.81
CA ALA A 404 -22.70 1.75 -2.52
C ALA A 404 -22.86 1.34 -4.00
N SER A 405 -21.85 0.72 -4.61
CA SER A 405 -21.87 0.29 -6.02
C SER A 405 -22.24 -1.18 -6.21
N ARG A 406 -22.40 -1.96 -5.15
CA ARG A 406 -22.77 -3.39 -5.21
C ARG A 406 -24.15 -3.60 -5.80
N ASP A 407 -24.21 -4.45 -6.82
CA ASP A 407 -25.46 -5.02 -7.34
C ASP A 407 -25.55 -6.48 -6.88
N VAL A 408 -26.40 -6.74 -5.88
CA VAL A 408 -26.50 -8.06 -5.23
C VAL A 408 -27.74 -8.80 -5.72
N ASP A 409 -27.52 -9.85 -6.50
CA ASP A 409 -28.58 -10.75 -6.94
C ASP A 409 -28.94 -11.79 -5.86
N LEU A 410 -30.23 -11.89 -5.58
CA LEU A 410 -30.75 -12.70 -4.48
C LEU A 410 -31.20 -14.08 -4.97
N ALA A 411 -30.43 -15.11 -4.59
CA ALA A 411 -30.76 -16.51 -4.87
C ALA A 411 -32.18 -16.85 -4.35
N PRO A 412 -33.09 -17.32 -5.22
CA PRO A 412 -34.48 -17.53 -4.84
C PRO A 412 -34.65 -18.53 -3.69
N ARG A 413 -35.71 -18.32 -2.89
CA ARG A 413 -36.01 -19.18 -1.73
C ARG A 413 -36.77 -20.46 -2.07
N LYS A 414 -37.39 -20.53 -3.25
CA LYS A 414 -38.14 -21.71 -3.73
C LYS A 414 -37.25 -22.51 -4.67
N ARG A 415 -37.33 -23.85 -4.58
CA ARG A 415 -36.42 -24.75 -5.31
C ARG A 415 -36.60 -24.63 -6.83
N SER A 416 -37.83 -24.55 -7.31
CA SER A 416 -38.14 -24.34 -8.75
C SER A 416 -37.49 -23.07 -9.30
N ASP A 417 -37.58 -22.00 -8.52
CA ASP A 417 -37.10 -20.68 -8.92
C ASP A 417 -35.57 -20.64 -8.86
N LEU A 418 -34.99 -21.29 -7.85
CA LEU A 418 -33.54 -21.46 -7.71
C LEU A 418 -32.95 -22.31 -8.84
N VAL A 419 -33.62 -23.40 -9.25
CA VAL A 419 -33.19 -24.21 -10.41
C VAL A 419 -33.14 -23.37 -11.68
N ASN A 420 -34.17 -22.56 -11.93
CA ASN A 420 -34.19 -21.66 -13.09
C ASN A 420 -33.12 -20.57 -13.00
N TRP A 421 -32.90 -20.00 -11.81
CA TRP A 421 -31.88 -19.00 -11.56
C TRP A 421 -30.46 -19.56 -11.76
N LEU A 422 -30.18 -20.78 -11.29
CA LEU A 422 -28.89 -21.45 -11.47
C LEU A 422 -28.56 -21.80 -12.94
N LYS A 423 -29.56 -21.82 -13.83
CA LYS A 423 -29.35 -21.98 -15.29
C LYS A 423 -28.85 -20.70 -15.95
N GLN A 424 -29.07 -19.53 -15.33
CA GLN A 424 -28.67 -18.27 -15.90
C GLN A 424 -27.15 -18.08 -15.69
N PRO A 425 -26.40 -17.73 -16.75
CA PRO A 425 -25.02 -17.32 -16.57
C PRO A 425 -24.98 -16.04 -15.73
N PRO A 426 -23.91 -15.81 -14.96
CA PRO A 426 -23.68 -14.50 -14.36
C PRO A 426 -23.75 -13.43 -15.46
N PRO A 427 -24.38 -12.26 -15.21
CA PRO A 427 -24.45 -11.20 -16.20
C PRO A 427 -23.03 -10.82 -16.65
N GLU A 428 -22.82 -10.79 -17.97
CA GLU A 428 -21.53 -10.39 -18.53
C GLU A 428 -21.27 -8.91 -18.21
N ARG A 429 -20.14 -8.65 -17.52
CA ARG A 429 -19.50 -7.32 -17.38
C ARG A 429 -20.10 -6.34 -16.36
N HIS A 430 -20.30 -6.74 -15.11
CA HIS A 430 -20.39 -5.79 -14.01
C HIS A 430 -19.34 -6.10 -12.95
N SER A 431 -18.32 -5.24 -12.82
CA SER A 431 -17.21 -5.36 -11.85
C SER A 431 -17.64 -5.36 -10.38
N PHE A 432 -18.94 -5.16 -10.11
CA PHE A 432 -19.56 -5.13 -8.78
C PHE A 432 -20.79 -6.05 -8.66
N TYR A 433 -20.99 -6.97 -9.62
CA TYR A 433 -22.03 -7.99 -9.50
C TYR A 433 -21.62 -9.01 -8.46
N GLU A 434 -22.47 -9.18 -7.46
CA GLU A 434 -22.38 -10.27 -6.50
C GLU A 434 -23.71 -11.00 -6.44
N ASP A 435 -23.68 -12.26 -6.01
CA ASP A 435 -24.90 -12.96 -5.69
C ASP A 435 -24.80 -13.73 -4.38
N THR A 436 -25.97 -14.11 -3.87
CA THR A 436 -26.10 -14.78 -2.58
C THR A 436 -26.02 -16.30 -2.67
N TRP A 437 -25.56 -16.87 -3.79
CA TRP A 437 -25.43 -18.32 -3.95
C TRP A 437 -24.50 -18.97 -2.92
N PRO A 438 -23.28 -18.46 -2.64
CA PRO A 438 -22.42 -19.03 -1.61
C PRO A 438 -23.07 -19.02 -0.21
N ALA A 439 -23.73 -17.93 0.15
CA ALA A 439 -24.47 -17.82 1.41
C ALA A 439 -25.65 -18.80 1.49
N THR A 440 -26.33 -19.03 0.37
CA THR A 440 -27.42 -20.00 0.25
C THR A 440 -26.90 -21.43 0.39
N CYS A 441 -25.77 -21.77 -0.25
CA CYS A 441 -25.07 -23.05 -0.08
C CYS A 441 -24.70 -23.33 1.37
N ARG A 442 -24.27 -22.29 2.11
CA ARG A 442 -23.86 -22.39 3.51
C ARG A 442 -25.06 -22.61 4.44
N THR A 443 -26.10 -21.79 4.29
CA THR A 443 -27.22 -21.74 5.23
C THR A 443 -28.36 -22.71 4.89
N ARG A 444 -28.48 -23.10 3.61
CA ARG A 444 -29.59 -23.93 3.09
C ARG A 444 -29.09 -25.14 2.30
N PHE A 445 -28.11 -25.85 2.86
CA PHE A 445 -27.45 -27.01 2.23
C PHE A 445 -28.37 -27.94 1.43
N PHE A 446 -29.43 -28.51 2.05
CA PHE A 446 -30.32 -29.44 1.36
C PHE A 446 -31.07 -28.79 0.21
N HIS A 447 -31.43 -27.51 0.32
CA HIS A 447 -32.10 -26.78 -0.74
C HIS A 447 -31.17 -26.60 -1.96
N SER A 448 -29.93 -26.17 -1.71
CA SER A 448 -28.90 -25.99 -2.75
C SER A 448 -28.53 -27.31 -3.42
N LEU A 449 -28.28 -28.37 -2.64
CA LEU A 449 -27.94 -29.69 -3.16
C LEU A 449 -29.08 -30.26 -4.01
N LEU A 450 -30.32 -30.13 -3.55
CA LEU A 450 -31.48 -30.62 -4.28
C LEU A 450 -31.72 -29.86 -5.59
N ALA A 451 -31.47 -28.54 -5.63
CA ALA A 451 -31.53 -27.76 -6.87
C ALA A 451 -30.43 -28.18 -7.86
N LEU A 452 -29.19 -28.36 -7.40
CA LEU A 452 -28.10 -28.88 -8.23
C LEU A 452 -28.34 -30.33 -8.69
N CYS A 453 -29.02 -31.14 -7.89
CA CYS A 453 -29.42 -32.50 -8.26
C CYS A 453 -30.46 -32.50 -9.39
N ASP A 454 -31.44 -31.58 -9.36
CA ASP A 454 -32.41 -31.43 -10.46
C ASP A 454 -31.70 -31.07 -11.77
N LEU A 455 -30.78 -30.11 -11.72
CA LEU A 455 -29.98 -29.74 -12.89
C LEU A 455 -29.15 -30.91 -13.43
N ALA A 456 -28.49 -31.64 -12.55
CA ALA A 456 -27.70 -32.82 -12.93
C ALA A 456 -28.56 -33.93 -13.55
N GLN A 457 -29.81 -34.10 -13.10
CA GLN A 457 -30.78 -35.03 -13.71
C GLN A 457 -31.20 -34.59 -15.11
N GLU A 458 -31.26 -33.29 -15.36
CA GLU A 458 -31.48 -32.69 -16.69
C GLU A 458 -30.21 -32.69 -17.57
N GLY A 459 -29.08 -33.22 -17.06
CA GLY A 459 -27.78 -33.20 -17.76
C GLY A 459 -27.07 -31.85 -17.75
N LEU A 460 -27.57 -30.89 -16.97
CA LEU A 460 -27.01 -29.54 -16.84
C LEU A 460 -26.06 -29.47 -15.63
N TRP A 461 -24.83 -29.03 -15.88
CA TRP A 461 -23.79 -28.91 -14.85
C TRP A 461 -23.12 -27.53 -14.91
N PRO A 462 -23.75 -26.48 -14.35
CA PRO A 462 -23.18 -25.13 -14.37
C PRO A 462 -21.90 -25.07 -13.52
N ALA A 463 -20.74 -25.08 -14.18
CA ALA A 463 -19.46 -25.27 -13.53
C ALA A 463 -19.16 -24.21 -12.47
N GLY A 464 -19.38 -22.92 -12.76
CA GLY A 464 -19.20 -21.83 -11.79
C GLY A 464 -20.05 -22.01 -10.51
N ARG A 465 -21.31 -22.44 -10.65
CA ARG A 465 -22.21 -22.70 -9.51
C ARG A 465 -21.76 -23.90 -8.68
N TRP A 466 -21.22 -24.94 -9.33
CA TRP A 466 -20.62 -26.08 -8.65
C TRP A 466 -19.32 -25.71 -7.92
N ARG A 467 -18.46 -24.88 -8.53
CA ARG A 467 -17.24 -24.35 -7.91
C ARG A 467 -17.52 -23.67 -6.57
N GLU A 468 -18.45 -22.72 -6.58
CA GLU A 468 -18.86 -21.94 -5.40
C GLU A 468 -19.50 -22.84 -4.33
N ALA A 469 -20.35 -23.78 -4.74
CA ALA A 469 -20.99 -24.72 -3.82
C ALA A 469 -19.95 -25.63 -3.13
N LEU A 470 -19.01 -26.21 -3.88
CA LEU A 470 -17.97 -27.10 -3.37
C LEU A 470 -17.00 -26.37 -2.43
N GLN A 471 -16.62 -25.14 -2.74
CA GLN A 471 -15.82 -24.29 -1.84
C GLN A 471 -16.50 -24.11 -0.48
N VAL A 472 -17.76 -23.68 -0.47
CA VAL A 472 -18.55 -23.50 0.77
C VAL A 472 -18.75 -24.82 1.51
N TRP A 473 -19.00 -25.90 0.78
CA TRP A 473 -19.22 -27.22 1.34
C TRP A 473 -17.96 -27.87 1.91
N SER A 474 -16.78 -27.28 1.70
CA SER A 474 -15.50 -27.68 2.30
C SER A 474 -15.25 -27.04 3.66
N GLU A 475 -16.07 -26.06 4.06
CA GLU A 475 -15.92 -25.36 5.33
C GLU A 475 -16.11 -26.27 6.56
N GLU A 476 -15.42 -25.91 7.63
CA GLU A 476 -15.55 -26.58 8.93
C GLU A 476 -17.01 -26.55 9.41
N GLY A 477 -17.53 -27.69 9.84
CA GLY A 477 -18.93 -27.87 10.23
C GLY A 477 -19.90 -28.25 9.10
N LEU A 478 -19.54 -28.07 7.83
CA LEU A 478 -20.35 -28.50 6.69
C LEU A 478 -19.78 -29.72 5.95
N VAL A 479 -18.45 -29.86 5.89
CA VAL A 479 -17.76 -30.88 5.08
C VAL A 479 -18.24 -32.32 5.27
N ALA A 480 -18.47 -32.76 6.51
CA ALA A 480 -18.94 -34.13 6.77
C ALA A 480 -20.38 -34.35 6.26
N ARG A 481 -21.24 -33.33 6.39
CA ARG A 481 -22.63 -33.37 5.90
C ARG A 481 -22.67 -33.31 4.39
N SER A 482 -21.92 -32.38 3.79
CA SER A 482 -21.89 -32.20 2.35
C SER A 482 -21.37 -33.46 1.68
N TRP A 483 -20.28 -34.05 2.17
CA TRP A 483 -19.74 -35.29 1.64
C TRP A 483 -20.74 -36.45 1.65
N ARG A 484 -21.42 -36.65 2.79
CA ARG A 484 -22.40 -37.73 2.96
C ARG A 484 -23.52 -37.71 1.91
N PHE A 485 -23.95 -36.54 1.45
CA PHE A 485 -25.10 -36.43 0.55
C PHE A 485 -24.71 -36.04 -0.88
N ALA A 486 -23.66 -35.25 -1.07
CA ALA A 486 -23.25 -34.75 -2.38
C ALA A 486 -22.25 -35.68 -3.09
N ALA A 487 -21.45 -36.47 -2.37
CA ALA A 487 -20.41 -37.30 -3.01
C ALA A 487 -20.95 -38.27 -4.07
N PRO A 488 -22.09 -38.98 -3.86
CA PRO A 488 -22.67 -39.83 -4.91
C PRO A 488 -23.12 -39.05 -6.16
N LEU A 489 -23.48 -37.77 -6.01
CA LEU A 489 -23.84 -36.91 -7.12
C LEU A 489 -22.59 -36.44 -7.87
N VAL A 490 -21.58 -35.93 -7.15
CA VAL A 490 -20.30 -35.48 -7.73
C VAL A 490 -19.55 -36.64 -8.40
N GLN A 491 -19.68 -37.87 -7.92
CA GLN A 491 -19.15 -39.06 -8.58
C GLN A 491 -19.67 -39.23 -10.02
N ARG A 492 -20.87 -38.72 -10.33
CA ARG A 492 -21.49 -38.77 -11.66
C ARG A 492 -21.26 -37.51 -12.50
N MET A 493 -20.52 -36.53 -11.98
CA MET A 493 -20.16 -35.31 -12.71
C MET A 493 -19.34 -35.68 -13.95
N PRO A 494 -19.65 -35.13 -15.15
CA PRO A 494 -18.88 -35.36 -16.37
C PRO A 494 -17.41 -34.93 -16.24
N ASP A 495 -16.51 -35.58 -16.98
CA ASP A 495 -15.07 -35.31 -16.89
C ASP A 495 -14.71 -33.88 -17.32
N GLU A 496 -15.44 -33.30 -18.29
CA GLU A 496 -15.20 -31.91 -18.72
C GLU A 496 -15.49 -30.92 -17.59
N VAL A 497 -16.58 -31.13 -16.85
CA VAL A 497 -16.96 -30.29 -15.72
C VAL A 497 -16.06 -30.54 -14.51
N MET A 498 -15.65 -31.80 -14.32
CA MET A 498 -14.69 -32.18 -13.29
C MET A 498 -13.34 -31.50 -13.52
N GLN A 499 -12.89 -31.39 -14.77
CA GLN A 499 -11.66 -30.68 -15.13
C GLN A 499 -11.76 -29.18 -14.80
N GLU A 500 -12.85 -28.52 -15.19
CA GLU A 500 -13.06 -27.09 -14.88
C GLU A 500 -13.17 -26.80 -13.37
N ASN A 501 -13.57 -27.80 -12.58
CA ASN A 501 -13.75 -27.70 -11.14
C ASN A 501 -12.70 -28.45 -10.32
N ALA A 502 -11.63 -28.94 -10.95
CA ALA A 502 -10.69 -29.88 -10.35
C ALA A 502 -10.12 -29.36 -9.01
N HIS A 503 -9.78 -28.08 -8.96
CA HIS A 503 -9.32 -27.44 -7.71
C HIS A 503 -10.38 -27.51 -6.60
N SER A 504 -11.61 -27.05 -6.86
CA SER A 504 -12.69 -27.04 -5.86
C SER A 504 -13.12 -28.44 -5.41
N VAL A 505 -13.14 -29.41 -6.33
CA VAL A 505 -13.46 -30.81 -6.01
C VAL A 505 -12.38 -31.43 -5.12
N THR A 506 -11.11 -31.25 -5.49
CA THR A 506 -10.00 -31.85 -4.75
C THR A 506 -9.76 -31.18 -3.40
N TRP A 507 -9.97 -29.87 -3.29
CA TRP A 507 -9.97 -29.16 -2.01
C TRP A 507 -11.04 -29.72 -1.07
N TRP A 508 -12.25 -29.98 -1.58
CA TRP A 508 -13.31 -30.62 -0.82
C TRP A 508 -12.97 -32.06 -0.39
N MET A 509 -12.32 -32.83 -1.26
CA MET A 509 -11.80 -34.17 -0.96
C MET A 509 -10.74 -34.14 0.14
N GLU A 510 -9.79 -33.21 0.06
CA GLU A 510 -8.75 -32.99 1.08
C GLU A 510 -9.40 -32.65 2.43
N ALA A 511 -10.36 -31.72 2.44
CA ALA A 511 -11.03 -31.28 3.65
C ALA A 511 -11.77 -32.43 4.34
N VAL A 512 -12.51 -33.27 3.58
CA VAL A 512 -13.22 -34.41 4.19
C VAL A 512 -12.28 -35.51 4.65
N SER A 513 -11.16 -35.74 3.96
CA SER A 513 -10.26 -36.87 4.23
C SER A 513 -9.72 -36.87 5.67
N LYS A 514 -9.60 -35.68 6.28
CA LYS A 514 -9.19 -35.47 7.69
C LYS A 514 -10.13 -36.16 8.69
N SER A 515 -11.41 -36.33 8.34
CA SER A 515 -12.45 -36.84 9.25
C SER A 515 -13.45 -37.78 8.58
N ILE A 516 -13.11 -38.36 7.43
CA ILE A 516 -14.04 -39.14 6.60
C ILE A 516 -14.61 -40.37 7.31
N GLU A 517 -15.93 -40.50 7.35
CA GLU A 517 -16.64 -41.66 7.95
C GLU A 517 -17.45 -42.47 6.94
N ARG A 518 -17.74 -41.90 5.75
CA ARG A 518 -18.60 -42.49 4.73
C ARG A 518 -18.05 -42.23 3.34
N HIS A 519 -18.40 -43.10 2.40
CA HIS A 519 -18.07 -42.96 0.97
C HIS A 519 -16.56 -42.89 0.68
N GLU A 520 -15.73 -43.57 1.46
CA GLU A 520 -14.29 -43.67 1.23
C GLU A 520 -13.97 -44.22 -0.17
N ALA A 521 -14.72 -45.23 -0.63
CA ALA A 521 -14.59 -45.77 -1.99
C ALA A 521 -14.86 -44.71 -3.08
N ILE A 522 -15.77 -43.75 -2.82
CA ILE A 522 -16.03 -42.64 -3.75
C ILE A 522 -14.85 -41.67 -3.75
N LEU A 523 -14.23 -41.40 -2.59
CA LEU A 523 -13.02 -40.56 -2.52
C LEU A 523 -11.89 -41.16 -3.36
N LEU A 524 -11.61 -42.46 -3.19
CA LEU A 524 -10.58 -43.16 -3.95
C LEU A 524 -10.87 -43.13 -5.46
N GLU A 525 -12.13 -43.30 -5.85
CA GLU A 525 -12.52 -43.24 -7.26
C GLU A 525 -12.38 -41.82 -7.83
N LEU A 526 -12.77 -40.79 -7.08
CA LEU A 526 -12.56 -39.40 -7.48
C LEU A 526 -11.06 -39.06 -7.59
N CYS A 527 -10.21 -39.57 -6.68
CA CYS A 527 -8.76 -39.43 -6.81
C CYS A 527 -8.25 -40.03 -8.13
N ARG A 528 -8.68 -41.25 -8.48
CA ARG A 528 -8.29 -41.87 -9.76
C ARG A 528 -8.75 -41.04 -10.95
N ARG A 529 -10.00 -40.59 -10.94
CA ARG A 529 -10.56 -39.75 -12.02
C ARG A 529 -9.76 -38.47 -12.19
N VAL A 530 -9.51 -37.74 -11.11
CA VAL A 530 -8.73 -36.49 -11.15
C VAL A 530 -7.30 -36.72 -11.64
N LEU A 531 -6.63 -37.79 -11.17
CA LEU A 531 -5.27 -38.13 -11.61
C LEU A 531 -5.20 -38.51 -13.10
N ALA A 532 -6.32 -38.92 -13.70
CA ALA A 532 -6.42 -39.22 -15.12
C ALA A 532 -6.79 -38.00 -16.00
N LEU A 533 -7.14 -36.86 -15.39
CA LEU A 533 -7.49 -35.65 -16.14
C LEU A 533 -6.24 -34.96 -16.71
N PRO A 534 -6.36 -34.32 -17.90
CA PRO A 534 -5.30 -33.50 -18.46
C PRO A 534 -5.24 -32.15 -17.71
N LEU A 535 -4.60 -32.16 -16.53
CA LEU A 535 -4.38 -30.96 -15.72
C LEU A 535 -3.07 -30.27 -16.15
N GLU A 536 -3.10 -28.95 -16.21
CA GLU A 536 -1.91 -28.14 -16.49
C GLU A 536 -0.92 -28.22 -15.33
N ALA A 537 0.38 -28.28 -15.62
CA ALA A 537 1.42 -28.53 -14.62
C ALA A 537 1.63 -27.40 -13.59
N SER A 538 0.94 -26.27 -13.74
CA SER A 538 1.03 -25.11 -12.83
C SER A 538 -0.03 -24.08 -13.22
N THR A 539 -0.77 -23.56 -12.23
CA THR A 539 -1.41 -22.25 -12.39
C THR A 539 -0.31 -21.21 -12.30
N ASP A 540 0.01 -20.54 -13.40
CA ASP A 540 0.76 -19.29 -13.37
C ASP A 540 -0.08 -18.27 -12.58
N ILE A 541 0.08 -18.23 -11.25
CA ILE A 541 -0.34 -17.08 -10.46
C ILE A 541 0.58 -15.94 -10.90
N SER A 542 0.14 -15.24 -11.92
CA SER A 542 0.78 -14.05 -12.46
C SER A 542 0.36 -12.88 -11.58
N GLN A 543 1.25 -12.44 -10.70
CA GLN A 543 1.33 -11.01 -10.39
C GLN A 543 2.15 -10.39 -11.53
N ASP A 544 1.55 -9.48 -12.30
CA ASP A 544 2.20 -8.71 -13.37
C ASP A 544 2.85 -9.53 -14.50
N GLY A 545 2.28 -10.69 -14.85
CA GLY A 545 2.64 -11.41 -16.09
C GLY A 545 3.93 -12.24 -16.04
N GLU A 546 4.54 -12.48 -14.87
CA GLU A 546 5.64 -13.45 -14.71
C GLU A 546 5.32 -14.57 -13.71
N ALA A 547 5.65 -15.81 -14.11
CA ALA A 547 5.41 -17.03 -13.34
C ALA A 547 6.30 -17.08 -12.08
N THR A 548 5.71 -16.85 -10.91
CA THR A 548 6.42 -16.99 -9.64
C THR A 548 6.51 -18.48 -9.29
N ARG A 549 7.63 -19.17 -9.57
CA ARG A 549 7.80 -20.57 -9.16
C ARG A 549 7.88 -20.70 -7.64
N ARG A 550 6.75 -20.98 -6.98
CA ARG A 550 6.65 -21.31 -5.56
C ARG A 550 6.33 -22.80 -5.45
N PRO A 551 7.30 -23.70 -5.64
CA PRO A 551 7.04 -25.14 -5.82
C PRO A 551 6.27 -25.77 -4.65
N VAL A 552 6.46 -25.29 -3.41
CA VAL A 552 5.67 -25.75 -2.25
C VAL A 552 4.24 -25.20 -2.26
N GLY A 553 4.07 -23.91 -2.57
CA GLY A 553 2.73 -23.30 -2.65
C GLY A 553 1.93 -23.82 -3.83
N GLU A 554 2.59 -24.06 -4.96
CA GLU A 554 2.01 -24.71 -6.14
C GLU A 554 1.64 -26.15 -5.82
N ALA A 555 2.52 -26.93 -5.20
CA ALA A 555 2.21 -28.30 -4.83
C ALA A 555 1.03 -28.39 -3.86
N ILE A 556 0.92 -27.49 -2.87
CA ILE A 556 -0.17 -27.53 -1.88
C ILE A 556 -1.50 -27.08 -2.49
N ASN A 557 -1.51 -26.17 -3.46
CA ASN A 557 -2.75 -25.66 -4.09
C ASN A 557 -3.14 -26.40 -5.38
N HIS A 558 -2.29 -27.27 -5.92
CA HIS A 558 -2.58 -28.01 -7.14
C HIS A 558 -3.53 -29.20 -6.86
N PRO A 559 -4.48 -29.53 -7.77
CA PRO A 559 -5.41 -30.64 -7.57
C PRO A 559 -4.73 -32.01 -7.28
N ILE A 560 -3.57 -32.27 -7.91
CA ILE A 560 -2.77 -33.48 -7.63
C ILE A 560 -2.23 -33.47 -6.19
N GLY A 561 -1.82 -32.30 -5.69
CA GLY A 561 -1.35 -32.14 -4.32
C GLY A 561 -2.46 -32.39 -3.30
N HIS A 562 -3.64 -31.83 -3.54
CA HIS A 562 -4.84 -32.12 -2.74
C HIS A 562 -5.19 -33.62 -2.74
N CYS A 563 -5.16 -34.29 -3.90
CA CYS A 563 -5.36 -35.75 -3.98
C CYS A 563 -4.31 -36.51 -3.17
N THR A 564 -3.05 -36.12 -3.26
CA THR A 564 -1.95 -36.73 -2.50
C THR A 564 -2.19 -36.58 -0.99
N GLN A 565 -2.53 -35.37 -0.54
CA GLN A 565 -2.83 -35.11 0.87
C GLN A 565 -4.05 -35.90 1.35
N ALA A 566 -5.10 -36.01 0.52
CA ALA A 566 -6.28 -36.79 0.86
C ALA A 566 -5.97 -38.29 1.04
N LEU A 567 -5.14 -38.86 0.16
CA LEU A 567 -4.67 -40.24 0.26
C LEU A 567 -3.78 -40.46 1.49
N LEU A 568 -2.89 -39.52 1.82
CA LEU A 568 -2.08 -39.57 3.03
C LEU A 568 -2.96 -39.55 4.30
N ASN A 569 -3.97 -38.68 4.34
CA ASN A 569 -4.91 -38.63 5.47
C ASN A 569 -5.65 -39.96 5.65
N LEU A 570 -6.06 -40.60 4.56
CA LEU A 570 -6.65 -41.95 4.61
C LEU A 570 -5.66 -43.01 5.09
N TRP A 571 -4.42 -42.96 4.60
CA TRP A 571 -3.37 -43.87 5.02
C TRP A 571 -3.07 -43.75 6.51
N PHE A 572 -2.86 -42.53 7.03
CA PHE A 572 -2.57 -42.30 8.44
C PHE A 572 -3.75 -42.64 9.37
N LYS A 573 -5.00 -42.60 8.87
CA LYS A 573 -6.18 -43.02 9.63
C LYS A 573 -6.28 -44.53 9.78
N ARG A 574 -5.70 -45.29 8.84
CA ARG A 574 -5.57 -46.74 8.97
C ARG A 574 -4.30 -47.01 9.79
N GLU A 575 -4.44 -47.48 11.04
CA GLU A 575 -3.28 -47.93 11.82
C GLU A 575 -2.48 -48.94 10.97
N PRO A 576 -1.14 -48.84 10.90
CA PRO A 576 -0.34 -49.75 10.08
C PRO A 576 -0.49 -51.18 10.59
N ASN A 577 -0.96 -52.08 9.72
CA ASN A 577 -0.96 -53.52 9.95
C ASN A 577 0.15 -54.17 9.13
N ASP A 578 0.87 -55.11 9.75
CA ASP A 578 1.90 -55.90 9.06
C ASP A 578 1.26 -56.70 7.91
N ASN A 579 1.87 -56.60 6.71
CA ASN A 579 1.55 -57.32 5.45
C ASN A 579 0.41 -56.81 4.55
N ASP A 580 -0.01 -55.55 4.62
CA ASP A 580 -0.81 -54.95 3.54
C ASP A 580 0.10 -54.45 2.39
N ALA A 581 0.38 -55.32 1.42
CA ALA A 581 1.02 -55.01 0.14
C ALA A 581 0.22 -55.56 -1.04
#